data_AF-A0A968GP20-F1
#
_entry.id   AF-A0A968GP20-F1
#
_cell.length_a   1.000
_cell.length_b   1.000
_cell.length_c   1.000
_cell.angle_alpha   90.00
_cell.angle_beta   90.00
_cell.angle_gamma   90.00
#
_symmetry.space_group_name_H-M   'P 1'
#
loop_
_entity.id
_entity.type
_entity.pdbx_description
1 polymer ?
#
loop_
_entity_poly.entity_id
_entity_poly.type
_entity_poly.pdbx_seq_one_letter_code
_entity_poly.pdbx_strand_id
1 'polypeptide(L)'
;MKSLRTLLLVLLFSLFLTACSADGLYSLTLITEGQHELTQNIQGDLFILGGEVIVTEDASVNGNVHLLLGALTVNGEINGDVSFMNGGLSLGDSAILRGDLNLGGGSFH
;
A
#
# COMPACT_ATOMS: atom_id res chain seq x y z
N MET A 1 -43.60 21.11 22.24
CA MET A 1 -42.24 21.17 22.83
C MET A 1 -41.57 19.81 23.03
N LYS A 2 -42.27 18.78 23.54
CA LYS A 2 -41.68 17.43 23.74
C LYS A 2 -41.40 16.69 22.42
N SER A 3 -42.34 16.71 21.46
CA SER A 3 -42.18 16.07 20.14
C SER A 3 -41.07 16.66 19.29
N LEU A 4 -40.86 17.99 19.34
CA LEU A 4 -39.76 18.66 18.62
C LEU A 4 -38.39 18.27 19.16
N ARG A 5 -38.26 18.10 20.48
CA ARG A 5 -37.02 17.66 21.13
C ARG A 5 -36.71 16.19 20.81
N THR A 6 -37.73 15.34 20.77
CA THR A 6 -37.58 13.94 20.35
C THR A 6 -37.18 13.85 18.87
N LEU A 7 -37.78 14.67 18.00
CA LEU A 7 -37.42 14.72 16.57
C LEU A 7 -35.97 15.18 16.37
N LEU A 8 -35.54 16.20 17.13
CA LEU A 8 -34.15 16.70 17.07
C LEU A 8 -33.15 15.63 17.53
N LEU A 9 -33.49 14.84 18.56
CA LEU A 9 -32.64 13.76 19.04
C LEU A 9 -32.52 12.61 18.04
N VAL A 10 -33.61 12.23 17.37
CA VAL A 10 -33.60 11.20 16.31
C VAL A 10 -32.79 11.67 15.11
N LEU A 11 -32.94 12.93 14.71
CA LEU A 11 -32.15 13.53 13.62
C LEU A 11 -30.65 13.55 13.96
N LEU A 12 -30.29 13.98 15.18
CA LEU A 12 -28.90 14.00 15.64
C LEU A 12 -28.30 12.59 15.69
N PHE A 13 -29.07 11.59 16.15
CA PHE A 13 -28.64 10.20 16.19
C PHE A 13 -28.41 9.62 14.79
N SER A 14 -29.28 9.94 13.83
CA SER A 14 -29.11 9.52 12.42
C SER A 14 -27.84 10.10 11.77
N LEU A 15 -27.41 11.30 12.18
CA LEU A 15 -26.20 11.95 11.69
C LEU A 15 -24.90 11.25 12.15
N PHE A 16 -24.94 10.56 13.30
CA PHE A 16 -23.81 9.78 13.79
C PHE A 16 -23.63 8.44 13.05
N LEU A 17 -24.68 7.89 12.43
CA LEU A 17 -24.57 6.64 11.67
C LEU A 17 -23.85 6.82 10.32
N THR A 18 -23.80 8.03 9.75
CA THR A 18 -23.12 8.30 8.47
C THR A 18 -21.61 8.56 8.62
N ALA A 19 -21.07 8.56 9.84
CA ALA A 19 -19.64 8.76 10.08
C ALA A 19 -18.79 7.48 9.87
N CYS A 20 -19.42 6.34 9.57
CA CYS A 20 -18.76 5.06 9.32
C CYS A 20 -18.73 4.73 7.82
N SER A 21 -18.27 5.67 7.01
CA SER A 21 -17.72 5.38 5.70
C SER A 21 -16.29 5.87 5.72
N ALA A 22 -15.44 5.08 6.38
CA ALA A 22 -14.00 5.20 6.32
C ALA A 22 -13.48 4.59 5.01
N ASP A 23 -14.07 4.98 3.88
CA ASP A 23 -13.40 4.85 2.59
C ASP A 23 -12.39 6.00 2.53
N GLY A 24 -11.33 5.84 3.32
CA GLY A 24 -10.21 6.77 3.36
C GLY A 24 -9.59 6.87 1.97
N LEU A 25 -9.39 8.10 1.51
CA LEU A 25 -9.04 8.45 0.14
C LEU A 25 -7.69 7.90 -0.36
N TYR A 26 -6.87 7.27 0.49
CA TYR A 26 -5.58 6.67 0.12
C TYR A 26 -5.16 5.63 1.17
N SER A 27 -4.74 4.44 0.73
CA SER A 27 -4.13 3.39 1.56
C SER A 27 -2.62 3.38 1.31
N LEU A 28 -1.82 3.26 2.38
CA LEU A 28 -0.36 3.30 2.31
C LEU A 28 0.25 2.35 3.35
N THR A 29 1.19 1.53 2.90
CA THR A 29 2.08 0.72 3.74
C THR A 29 3.47 1.33 3.73
N LEU A 30 4.05 1.54 4.91
CA LEU A 30 5.39 2.12 5.08
C LEU A 30 6.29 1.13 5.81
N ILE A 31 7.41 0.76 5.18
CA ILE A 31 8.44 -0.11 5.73
C ILE A 31 9.72 0.72 5.88
N THR A 32 10.24 0.80 7.11
CA THR A 32 11.42 1.61 7.44
C THR A 32 12.65 0.77 7.77
N GLU A 33 12.46 -0.45 8.25
CA GLU A 33 13.53 -1.35 8.69
C GLU A 33 13.01 -2.80 8.81
N GLY A 34 13.92 -3.74 9.11
CA GLY A 34 13.60 -5.16 9.34
C GLY A 34 13.46 -5.97 8.06
N GLN A 35 13.03 -7.23 8.20
CA GLN A 35 12.74 -8.14 7.09
C GLN A 35 11.23 -8.41 7.07
N HIS A 36 10.60 -8.22 5.91
CA HIS A 36 9.16 -8.36 5.73
C HIS A 36 8.86 -9.24 4.53
N GLU A 37 8.07 -10.29 4.75
CA GLU A 37 7.57 -11.14 3.69
C GLU A 37 6.09 -10.85 3.49
N LEU A 38 5.76 -10.30 2.33
CA LEU A 38 4.40 -9.98 1.93
C LEU A 38 3.80 -11.21 1.25
N THR A 39 2.92 -11.88 1.98
CA THR A 39 2.22 -13.11 1.57
C THR A 39 0.76 -12.87 1.14
N GLN A 40 0.29 -11.64 1.30
CA GLN A 40 -1.09 -11.26 1.02
C GLN A 40 -1.15 -9.99 0.19
N ASN A 41 -2.32 -9.74 -0.39
CA ASN A 41 -2.55 -8.57 -1.22
C ASN A 41 -2.53 -7.29 -0.39
N ILE A 42 -1.64 -6.37 -0.76
CA ILE A 42 -1.56 -5.03 -0.18
C ILE A 42 -2.46 -4.11 -0.99
N GLN A 43 -3.37 -3.42 -0.30
CA GLN A 43 -4.16 -2.35 -0.91
C GLN A 43 -3.44 -1.02 -0.76
N GLY A 44 -3.29 -0.30 -1.88
CA GLY A 44 -2.64 1.01 -1.91
C GLY A 44 -1.12 0.93 -2.05
N ASP A 45 -0.46 2.07 -1.83
CA ASP A 45 0.95 2.23 -2.16
C ASP A 45 1.85 1.57 -1.10
N LEU A 46 3.03 1.13 -1.52
CA LEU A 46 4.07 0.56 -0.67
C LEU A 46 5.31 1.44 -0.73
N PHE A 47 5.74 1.96 0.41
CA PHE A 47 6.96 2.75 0.54
C PHE A 47 7.99 1.98 1.36
N ILE A 48 9.18 1.81 0.80
CA ILE A 48 10.31 1.13 1.44
C ILE A 48 11.42 2.16 1.60
N LEU A 49 11.60 2.61 2.83
CA LEU A 49 12.64 3.56 3.25
C LEU A 49 13.86 2.87 3.85
N GLY A 50 13.82 1.54 3.97
CA GLY A 50 14.88 0.71 4.52
C GLY A 50 14.40 -0.71 4.78
N GLY A 51 15.31 -1.57 5.24
CA GLY A 51 15.02 -2.99 5.46
C GLY A 51 15.02 -3.82 4.17
N GLU A 52 14.46 -5.01 4.26
CA GLU A 52 14.35 -5.98 3.18
C GLU A 52 12.90 -6.46 3.07
N VAL A 53 12.38 -6.44 1.84
CA VAL A 53 10.99 -6.80 1.55
C VAL A 53 10.97 -7.86 0.46
N ILE A 54 10.17 -8.90 0.68
CA ILE A 54 9.91 -9.93 -0.33
C ILE A 54 8.41 -9.90 -0.63
N VAL A 55 8.04 -9.60 -1.87
CA VAL A 55 6.68 -9.84 -2.37
C VAL A 55 6.65 -11.26 -2.91
N THR A 56 5.98 -12.17 -2.22
CA THR A 56 5.89 -13.58 -2.60
C THR A 56 5.07 -13.78 -3.87
N GLU A 57 5.20 -14.95 -4.51
CA GLU A 57 4.54 -15.28 -5.79
C GLU A 57 3.01 -15.13 -5.73
N ASP A 58 2.39 -15.47 -4.60
CA ASP A 58 0.94 -15.40 -4.39
C ASP A 58 0.46 -14.00 -3.92
N ALA A 59 1.37 -13.04 -3.75
CA ALA A 59 1.04 -11.71 -3.24
C ALA A 59 1.02 -10.65 -4.35
N SER A 60 0.07 -9.71 -4.25
CA SER A 60 0.01 -8.54 -5.13
C SER A 60 0.07 -7.23 -4.37
N VAL A 61 0.73 -6.21 -4.92
CA VAL A 61 0.60 -4.82 -4.47
C VAL A 61 -0.34 -4.07 -5.43
N ASN A 62 -1.51 -3.68 -4.92
CA ASN A 62 -2.55 -2.95 -5.64
C ASN A 62 -2.37 -1.43 -5.49
N GLY A 63 -1.19 -0.96 -5.87
CA GLY A 63 -0.76 0.44 -5.81
C GLY A 63 0.67 0.58 -6.33
N ASN A 64 1.24 1.77 -6.17
CA ASN A 64 2.61 2.05 -6.58
C ASN A 64 3.61 1.57 -5.51
N VAL A 65 4.80 1.19 -5.95
CA VAL A 65 5.90 0.80 -5.06
C VAL A 65 7.02 1.82 -5.17
N HIS A 66 7.43 2.36 -4.03
CA HIS A 66 8.51 3.34 -3.94
C HIS A 66 9.63 2.76 -3.07
N LEU A 67 10.71 2.32 -3.70
CA LEU A 67 11.93 1.88 -3.04
C LEU A 67 12.96 3.01 -3.03
N LEU A 68 13.11 3.66 -1.88
CA LEU A 68 14.06 4.76 -1.69
C LEU A 68 15.41 4.24 -1.19
N LEU A 69 15.40 3.29 -0.25
CA LEU A 69 16.56 2.62 0.34
C LEU A 69 16.19 1.19 0.73
N GLY A 70 17.18 0.34 0.98
CA GLY A 70 16.96 -1.06 1.40
C GLY A 70 16.95 -2.03 0.22
N ALA A 71 16.24 -3.15 0.38
CA ALA A 71 16.15 -4.19 -0.63
C ALA A 71 14.69 -4.62 -0.87
N LEU A 72 14.32 -4.82 -2.13
CA LEU A 72 13.04 -5.38 -2.55
C LEU A 72 13.28 -6.54 -3.50
N THR A 73 12.75 -7.71 -3.16
CA THR A 73 12.60 -8.83 -4.09
C THR A 73 11.13 -8.98 -4.45
N VAL A 74 10.82 -8.98 -5.75
CA VAL A 74 9.46 -9.18 -6.25
C VAL A 74 9.40 -10.54 -6.94
N ASN A 75 8.61 -11.46 -6.40
CA ASN A 75 8.25 -12.72 -7.04
C ASN A 75 6.77 -12.76 -7.45
N GLY A 76 5.94 -11.88 -6.86
CA GLY A 76 4.52 -11.75 -7.21
C GLY A 76 4.23 -10.62 -8.19
N GLU A 77 3.11 -9.93 -7.95
CA GLU A 77 2.57 -8.93 -8.88
C GLU A 77 2.58 -7.52 -8.27
N ILE A 78 2.97 -6.52 -9.07
CA ILE A 78 2.80 -5.10 -8.76
C ILE A 78 1.92 -4.49 -9.84
N ASN A 79 0.76 -3.98 -9.43
CA ASN A 79 -0.25 -3.47 -10.35
C ASN A 79 -0.08 -1.99 -10.69
N GLY A 80 0.71 -1.24 -9.91
CA GLY A 80 1.09 0.14 -10.19
C GLY A 80 2.52 0.30 -10.71
N ASP A 81 3.02 1.52 -10.64
CA ASP A 81 4.38 1.87 -11.04
C ASP A 81 5.38 1.52 -9.95
N VAL A 82 6.62 1.19 -10.35
CA VAL A 82 7.73 0.96 -9.43
C VAL A 82 8.75 2.08 -9.60
N SER A 83 8.96 2.87 -8.55
CA SER A 83 10.02 3.87 -8.48
C SER A 83 11.15 3.37 -7.59
N PHE A 84 12.33 3.16 -8.17
CA PHE A 84 13.52 2.68 -7.48
C PHE A 84 14.63 3.72 -7.54
N MET A 85 15.00 4.30 -6.40
CA MET A 85 16.04 5.34 -6.35
C MET A 85 17.42 4.82 -5.94
N ASN A 86 17.48 3.94 -4.93
CA ASN A 86 18.73 3.40 -4.41
C ASN A 86 18.47 2.10 -3.63
N GLY A 87 19.54 1.33 -3.35
CA GLY A 87 19.47 0.03 -2.69
C GLY A 87 19.54 -1.13 -3.67
N GLY A 88 18.77 -2.19 -3.42
CA GLY A 88 18.69 -3.38 -4.27
C GLY A 88 17.26 -3.69 -4.70
N LEU A 89 17.02 -3.80 -5.99
CA LEU A 89 15.77 -4.32 -6.55
C LEU A 89 16.08 -5.61 -7.32
N SER A 90 15.37 -6.68 -7.01
CA SER A 90 15.43 -7.96 -7.72
C SER A 90 14.05 -8.37 -8.18
N LEU A 91 13.92 -8.68 -9.47
CA LEU A 91 12.70 -9.27 -10.03
C LEU A 91 12.94 -10.76 -10.26
N GLY A 92 12.17 -11.60 -9.57
CA GLY A 92 12.19 -13.05 -9.77
C GLY A 92 11.55 -13.47 -11.10
N ASP A 93 11.71 -14.74 -11.45
CA ASP A 93 11.24 -15.30 -12.72
C ASP A 93 9.71 -15.18 -12.91
N SER A 94 8.96 -15.15 -11.82
CA SER A 94 7.50 -15.01 -11.78
C SER A 94 7.01 -13.57 -11.63
N ALA A 95 7.91 -12.59 -11.53
CA ALA A 95 7.56 -11.20 -11.26
C ALA A 95 6.73 -10.60 -12.40
N ILE A 96 5.61 -9.97 -12.06
CA ILE A 96 4.76 -9.24 -13.01
C ILE A 96 4.67 -7.78 -12.56
N LEU A 97 5.23 -6.87 -13.37
CA LEU A 97 5.02 -5.44 -13.23
C LEU A 97 4.05 -4.98 -14.31
N ARG A 98 2.89 -4.43 -13.90
CA ARG A 98 1.89 -3.91 -14.85
C ARG A 98 2.12 -2.46 -15.23
N GLY A 99 2.73 -1.68 -14.35
CA GLY A 99 3.09 -0.28 -14.57
C GLY A 99 4.52 -0.10 -15.06
N ASP A 100 4.97 1.14 -15.03
CA ASP A 100 6.32 1.51 -15.45
C ASP A 100 7.34 1.24 -14.34
N LEU A 101 8.52 0.77 -14.73
CA LEU A 101 9.69 0.66 -13.85
C LEU A 101 10.63 1.85 -14.07
N ASN A 102 10.67 2.74 -13.07
CA ASN A 102 11.51 3.93 -13.07
C ASN A 102 12.77 3.68 -12.22
N LEU A 103 13.91 3.53 -12.90
CA LEU A 103 15.22 3.29 -12.28
C LEU A 103 15.98 4.61 -12.15
N GLY A 104 16.10 5.11 -10.92
CA GLY A 104 16.92 6.27 -10.57
C GLY A 104 18.38 5.91 -10.26
N GLY A 105 18.62 4.81 -9.56
CA GLY A 105 19.95 4.38 -9.13
C GLY A 105 19.91 3.13 -8.25
N GLY A 106 21.08 2.62 -7.83
CA GLY A 106 21.21 1.39 -7.05
C GLY A 106 21.53 0.16 -7.90
N SER A 107 21.34 -1.04 -7.34
CA SER A 107 21.54 -2.31 -8.03
C SER A 107 20.21 -2.91 -8.44
N PHE A 108 20.05 -3.16 -9.74
CA PHE A 108 18.86 -3.82 -10.31
C PHE A 108 19.29 -5.14 -10.96
N HIS A 109 18.62 -6.22 -10.59
CA HIS A 109 18.87 -7.58 -11.11
C HIS A 109 17.58 -8.25 -11.57
#